data_AF-A0A2X1WTH3-F1
#
_entry.id   AF-A0A2X1WTH3-F1
#
_cell.length_a   1.000
_cell.length_b   1.000
_cell.length_c   1.000
_cell.angle_alpha   90.00
_cell.angle_beta   90.00
_cell.angle_gamma   90.00
#
_symmetry.space_group_name_H-M   'P 1'
#
loop_
_entity.id
_entity.type
_entity.pdbx_description
1 polymer ?
#
loop_
_entity_poly.entity_id
_entity_poly.type
_entity_poly.pdbx_seq_one_letter_code
_entity_poly.pdbx_strand_id
1 'polypeptide(L)' 'MLKDLNIVEFADETASDSPAPGGGSIAALNASMAASLLAMVAGLTVGKKKYGRF' A
#
# COMPACT_ATOMS: atom_id res chain seq x y z
N MET A 1 11.05 10.73 5.14
CA MET A 1 10.72 10.64 6.58
C MET A 1 9.75 9.51 6.83
N LEU A 2 8.44 9.62 6.62
CA LEU A 2 7.50 8.49 6.88
C LEU A 2 7.65 7.30 5.91
N LYS A 3 7.91 7.57 4.63
CA LYS A 3 8.05 6.53 3.58
C LYS A 3 9.32 5.68 3.70
N ASP A 4 10.28 6.12 4.52
CA ASP A 4 11.60 5.49 4.66
C ASP A 4 11.66 4.61 5.91
N LEU A 5 10.63 4.69 6.79
CA LEU A 5 10.48 3.84 7.96
C LEU A 5 10.13 2.40 7.55
N ASN A 6 10.60 1.43 8.31
CA ASN A 6 10.07 0.07 8.22
C ASN A 6 8.67 -0.01 8.86
N ILE A 7 7.98 -1.13 8.63
CA ILE A 7 6.58 -1.32 9.08
C ILE A 7 6.44 -1.21 10.61
N VAL A 8 7.44 -1.68 11.36
CA VAL A 8 7.42 -1.61 12.83
C VAL A 8 7.60 -0.16 13.29
N GLU A 9 8.60 0.53 12.76
CA GLU A 9 8.85 1.95 13.09
C GLU A 9 7.65 2.85 12.74
N PHE A 10 7.01 2.60 11.60
CA PHE A 10 5.83 3.36 11.20
C PHE A 10 4.64 3.09 12.13
N ALA A 11 4.45 1.84 12.58
CA ALA A 11 3.40 1.49 13.54
C ALA A 11 3.65 2.11 14.92
N ASP A 12 4.90 2.07 15.40
CA ASP A 12 5.29 2.67 16.68
C ASP A 12 5.10 4.20 16.65
N GLU A 13 5.50 4.88 15.57
CA GLU A 13 5.29 6.32 15.41
C GLU A 13 3.79 6.67 15.36
N THR A 14 2.97 5.84 14.68
CA THR A 14 1.50 6.01 14.65
C THR A 14 0.88 5.93 16.04
N ALA A 15 1.41 5.08 16.91
CA ALA A 15 0.91 4.87 18.27
C ALA A 15 1.47 5.86 19.30
N SER A 16 2.38 6.74 18.88
CA SER A 16 3.03 7.74 19.74
C SER A 16 2.16 8.99 19.94
N ASP A 17 2.65 9.93 20.76
CA ASP A 17 2.05 11.25 20.95
C ASP A 17 2.36 12.23 19.78
N SER A 18 3.02 11.75 18.73
CA SER A 18 3.35 12.54 17.53
C SER A 18 2.09 12.90 16.73
N PRO A 19 1.95 14.14 16.21
CA PRO A 19 0.79 14.54 15.43
C PRO A 19 0.70 13.85 14.04
N ALA A 20 1.77 13.18 13.60
CA ALA A 20 1.80 12.38 12.38
C ALA A 20 2.72 11.15 12.56
N PRO A 21 2.41 10.00 11.93
CA PRO A 21 1.38 9.75 10.95
C PRO A 21 -0.03 9.66 11.55
N GLY A 22 -0.94 10.50 11.04
CA GLY A 22 -2.35 10.51 11.44
C GLY A 22 -3.22 9.66 10.51
N GLY A 23 -4.54 9.72 10.68
CA GLY A 23 -5.49 8.91 9.91
C GLY A 23 -5.36 9.03 8.38
N GLY A 24 -5.00 10.22 7.87
CA GLY A 24 -4.74 10.42 6.45
C GLY A 24 -3.51 9.65 5.93
N SER A 25 -2.43 9.60 6.72
CA SER A 25 -1.23 8.82 6.39
C SER A 25 -1.52 7.32 6.38
N ILE A 26 -2.31 6.83 7.34
CA ILE A 26 -2.78 5.43 7.36
C ILE A 26 -3.66 5.11 6.15
N ALA A 27 -4.60 5.98 5.82
CA ALA A 27 -5.44 5.82 4.64
C ALA A 27 -4.61 5.75 3.35
N ALA A 28 -3.61 6.62 3.21
CA ALA A 28 -2.70 6.61 2.06
C ALA A 28 -1.88 5.31 1.97
N LEU A 29 -1.35 4.82 3.09
CA LEU A 29 -0.61 3.54 3.14
C LEU A 29 -1.51 2.37 2.72
N ASN A 30 -2.74 2.30 3.27
CA ASN A 30 -3.71 1.27 2.91
C ASN A 30 -4.08 1.31 1.42
N ALA A 31 -4.33 2.51 0.88
CA ALA A 31 -4.62 2.69 -0.55
C ALA A 31 -3.44 2.24 -1.42
N SER A 32 -2.20 2.54 -1.00
CA SER A 32 -1.00 2.10 -1.71
C SER A 32 -0.88 0.57 -1.74
N MET A 33 -1.06 -0.11 -0.61
CA MET A 33 -1.01 -1.58 -0.54
C MET A 33 -2.11 -2.23 -1.40
N ALA A 34 -3.33 -1.68 -1.37
CA ALA A 34 -4.43 -2.15 -2.22
C ALA A 34 -4.11 -1.97 -3.71
N ALA A 35 -3.57 -0.82 -4.09
CA ALA A 35 -3.15 -0.56 -5.47
C ALA A 35 -2.02 -1.49 -5.93
N SER A 36 -1.05 -1.80 -5.06
CA SER A 36 0.02 -2.75 -5.36
C SER A 36 -0.50 -4.16 -5.61
N LEU A 37 -1.47 -4.63 -4.81
CA LEU A 37 -2.13 -5.91 -5.05
C LEU A 37 -2.91 -5.92 -6.37
N LEU A 38 -3.65 -4.85 -6.66
CA LEU A 38 -4.36 -4.69 -7.93
C LEU A 38 -3.39 -4.74 -9.12
N ALA A 39 -2.27 -4.03 -9.04
CA ALA A 39 -1.23 -4.04 -10.07
C ALA A 39 -0.62 -5.43 -10.27
N MET A 40 -0.36 -6.18 -9.20
CA MET A 40 0.11 -7.56 -9.27
C MET A 40 -0.89 -8.45 -10.02
N VAL A 41 -2.17 -8.39 -9.64
CA VAL A 41 -3.22 -9.21 -10.29
C VAL A 41 -3.38 -8.83 -11.76
N ALA A 42 -3.38 -7.54 -12.08
CA ALA A 42 -3.42 -7.06 -13.47
C ALA A 42 -2.22 -7.57 -14.28
N GLY A 43 -1.01 -7.47 -13.74
CA GLY A 43 0.21 -7.99 -14.37
C GLY A 43 0.20 -9.50 -14.58
N LEU A 44 -0.42 -10.26 -13.68
CA LEU A 44 -0.62 -11.72 -13.85
C LEU A 44 -1.74 -12.06 -14.83
N THR A 45 -2.56 -11.10 -15.24
CA THR A 45 -3.74 -11.31 -16.10
C THR A 45 -3.48 -10.88 -17.53
N VAL A 46 -2.90 -9.69 -17.73
CA VAL A 46 -2.59 -9.13 -19.06
C VAL A 46 -1.63 -10.06 -19.80
N GLY A 47 -1.94 -10.37 -21.07
CA GLY A 47 -1.11 -11.20 -21.95
C GLY A 47 -1.30 -12.72 -21.80
N LYS A 48 -2.07 -13.20 -20.82
CA LYS A 48 -2.39 -14.63 -20.71
C LYS A 48 -3.53 -15.01 -21.66
N LYS A 49 -3.27 -16.00 -22.54
CA LYS A 49 -4.24 -16.53 -23.53
C LYS A 49 -5.62 -16.88 -22.93
N LYS A 50 -5.65 -17.45 -21.71
CA LYS A 50 -6.89 -17.78 -20.99
C LYS A 50 -7.79 -16.56 -20.73
N TYR A 51 -7.18 -15.39 -20.56
CA TYR A 51 -7.84 -14.13 -20.23
C TYR A 51 -7.81 -13.13 -21.39
N GLY A 52 -7.28 -13.50 -22.56
CA GLY A 52 -7.07 -12.61 -23.71
C GLY A 52 -8.33 -12.29 -24.51
N ARG A 53 -9.50 -12.26 -23.86
CA ARG A 53 -10.80 -12.01 -24.51
C ARG A 53 -11.57 -10.84 -23.86
N PHE A 54 -10.83 -9.90 -23.28
CA PHE A 54 -11.34 -8.56 -22.97
C PHE A 54 -11.17 -7.66 -24.20
#